data_AF-W4Q8Z9-F1
#
_entry.id   AF-W4Q8Z9-F1
#
_cell.length_a   1.000
_cell.length_b   1.000
_cell.length_c   1.000
_cell.angle_alpha   90.00
_cell.angle_beta   90.00
_cell.angle_gamma   90.00
#
_symmetry.space_group_name_H-M   'P 1'
#
loop_
_entity.id
_entity.type
_entity.pdbx_description
1 polymer ?
#
loop_
_entity_poly.entity_id
_entity_poly.type
_entity_poly.pdbx_seq_one_letter_code
_entity_poly.pdbx_strand_id
1 'polypeptide(L)'
;MKTEKTIQKVEETIKKMIKKQIKINFNSVSAESGVSKAFLYRNTELRDRIETLRKQQEGLSSIKQVKRNMSDASKDVIIASLRKRVKDLENENKEIKEQLKIQFGKIYEGI
;
A
#
# COMPACT_ATOMS: atom_id res chain seq x y z
N MET A 1 25.86 -4.92 -13.24
CA MET A 1 25.16 -5.86 -14.17
C MET A 1 24.45 -7.06 -13.51
N LYS A 2 25.12 -8.04 -12.87
CA LYS A 2 24.40 -9.23 -12.31
C LYS A 2 23.48 -8.87 -11.14
N THR A 3 23.92 -7.98 -10.25
CA THR A 3 23.16 -7.58 -9.06
C THR A 3 21.92 -6.74 -9.41
N GLU A 4 22.04 -5.78 -10.33
CA GLU A 4 20.92 -4.92 -10.74
C GLU A 4 19.80 -5.70 -11.44
N LYS A 5 20.15 -6.66 -12.30
CA LYS A 5 19.15 -7.54 -12.94
C LYS A 5 18.38 -8.35 -11.89
N THR A 6 19.05 -8.82 -10.84
CA THR A 6 18.40 -9.53 -9.74
C THR A 6 17.50 -8.61 -8.92
N ILE A 7 17.92 -7.38 -8.65
CA ILE A 7 17.09 -6.36 -7.98
C ILE A 7 15.82 -6.08 -8.79
N GLN A 8 15.96 -5.84 -10.10
CA GLN A 8 14.84 -5.62 -11.01
C GLN A 8 13.87 -6.80 -11.02
N LYS A 9 14.39 -8.03 -11.05
CA LYS A 9 13.57 -9.25 -10.95
C LYS A 9 12.77 -9.30 -9.64
N VAL A 10 13.38 -8.94 -8.52
CA VAL A 10 12.68 -8.88 -7.22
C VAL A 10 11.58 -7.82 -7.25
N GLU A 11 11.85 -6.63 -7.78
CA GLU A 11 10.86 -5.56 -7.92
C GLU A 11 9.68 -5.96 -8.81
N GLU A 12 9.93 -6.59 -9.96
CA GLU A 12 8.88 -7.14 -10.82
C GLU A 12 8.05 -8.21 -10.12
N THR A 13 8.71 -9.05 -9.33
CA THR A 13 8.05 -10.08 -8.52
C THR A 13 7.13 -9.45 -7.49
N ILE A 14 7.62 -8.45 -6.76
CA ILE A 14 6.82 -7.69 -5.79
C ILE A 14 5.61 -7.05 -6.48
N LYS A 15 5.78 -6.42 -7.65
CA LYS A 15 4.66 -5.86 -8.43
C LYS A 15 3.62 -6.93 -8.79
N LYS A 16 4.05 -8.12 -9.21
CA LYS A 16 3.14 -9.25 -9.50
C LYS A 16 2.42 -9.72 -8.24
N MET A 17 3.12 -9.82 -7.11
CA MET A 17 2.53 -10.22 -5.82
C MET A 17 1.47 -9.23 -5.33
N ILE A 18 1.70 -7.92 -5.49
CA ILE A 18 0.72 -6.87 -5.19
C ILE A 18 -0.54 -7.06 -6.05
N LYS A 19 -0.39 -7.21 -7.37
CA LYS A 19 -1.52 -7.40 -8.30
C LYS A 19 -2.33 -8.66 -7.98
N LYS A 20 -1.66 -9.74 -7.60
CA LYS A 20 -2.29 -11.02 -7.22
C LYS A 20 -2.79 -11.05 -5.77
N GLN A 21 -2.61 -9.97 -5.01
CA GLN A 21 -2.92 -9.89 -3.58
C GLN A 21 -2.30 -11.04 -2.75
N ILE A 22 -1.07 -11.43 -3.10
CA ILE A 22 -0.31 -12.45 -2.37
C ILE A 22 0.31 -11.80 -1.13
N LYS A 23 0.50 -12.58 -0.05
CA LYS A 23 1.18 -12.10 1.15
C LYS A 23 2.63 -11.70 0.82
N ILE A 24 3.01 -10.47 1.12
CA ILE A 24 4.36 -9.95 0.91
C ILE A 24 5.13 -10.07 2.22
N ASN A 25 6.17 -10.90 2.23
CA ASN A 25 7.16 -11.03 3.30
C ASN A 25 8.44 -11.64 2.72
N PHE A 26 9.53 -11.64 3.47
CA PHE A 26 10.82 -12.16 2.99
C PHE A 26 10.77 -13.61 2.50
N ASN A 27 9.93 -14.47 3.10
CA ASN A 27 9.80 -15.86 2.67
C ASN A 27 9.09 -15.97 1.32
N SER A 28 7.95 -15.30 1.16
CA SER A 28 7.17 -15.36 -0.08
C SER A 28 7.86 -14.65 -1.23
N VAL A 29 8.52 -13.52 -0.98
CA VAL A 29 9.31 -12.82 -2.00
C VAL A 29 10.49 -13.68 -2.43
N SER A 30 11.23 -14.28 -1.49
CA SER A 30 12.36 -15.17 -1.80
C SER A 30 11.91 -16.37 -2.66
N ALA A 31 10.79 -17.00 -2.31
CA ALA A 31 10.23 -18.12 -3.04
C ALA A 31 9.79 -17.73 -4.46
N GLU A 32 9.07 -16.61 -4.62
CA GLU A 32 8.51 -16.21 -5.91
C GLU A 32 9.59 -15.62 -6.85
N SER A 33 10.57 -14.88 -6.33
CA SER A 33 11.63 -14.27 -7.15
C SER A 33 12.82 -15.21 -7.38
N GLY A 34 12.89 -16.32 -6.63
CA GLY A 34 13.99 -17.29 -6.68
C GLY A 34 15.32 -16.71 -6.19
N VAL A 35 15.29 -15.76 -5.26
CA VAL A 35 16.49 -15.19 -4.64
C VAL A 35 16.59 -15.62 -3.18
N SER A 36 17.81 -15.72 -2.64
CA SER A 36 17.97 -16.09 -1.23
C SER A 36 17.51 -14.97 -0.30
N LYS A 37 17.04 -15.34 0.90
CA LYS A 37 16.69 -14.34 1.93
C LYS A 37 17.90 -13.50 2.34
N ALA A 38 19.08 -14.10 2.39
CA ALA A 38 20.33 -13.39 2.68
C ALA A 38 20.58 -12.25 1.67
N PHE A 39 20.26 -12.46 0.38
CA PHE A 39 20.34 -11.40 -0.62
C PHE A 39 19.35 -10.25 -0.33
N LEU A 40 18.11 -10.58 0.04
CA LEU A 40 17.09 -9.59 0.41
C LEU A 40 17.47 -8.79 1.66
N TYR A 41 18.08 -9.43 2.66
CA TYR A 41 18.55 -8.73 3.86
C TYR A 41 19.80 -7.88 3.63
N ARG A 42 20.69 -8.31 2.72
CA ARG A 42 21.92 -7.58 2.39
C ARG A 42 21.63 -6.28 1.63
N ASN A 43 20.56 -6.25 0.85
CA ASN A 43 20.12 -5.05 0.14
C ASN A 43 19.10 -4.28 0.99
N THR A 44 19.53 -3.17 1.57
CA THR A 44 18.72 -2.33 2.46
C THR A 44 17.47 -1.78 1.76
N GLU A 45 17.57 -1.37 0.49
CA GLU A 45 16.43 -0.87 -0.27
C GLU A 45 15.33 -1.92 -0.44
N LEU A 46 15.72 -3.16 -0.81
CA LEU A 46 14.76 -4.27 -0.93
C LEU A 46 14.16 -4.64 0.41
N ARG A 47 14.97 -4.61 1.47
CA ARG A 47 14.51 -4.88 2.83
C ARG A 47 13.43 -3.88 3.25
N ASP A 48 13.72 -2.59 3.14
CA ASP A 48 12.80 -1.51 3.52
C ASP A 48 11.53 -1.55 2.68
N ARG A 49 11.66 -1.88 1.39
CA ARG A 49 10.53 -2.08 0.48
C ARG A 49 9.61 -3.20 0.94
N ILE A 50 10.16 -4.37 1.24
CA ILE A 50 9.40 -5.55 1.69
C ILE A 50 8.76 -5.28 3.05
N GLU A 51 9.46 -4.66 3.99
CA GLU A 51 8.92 -4.32 5.31
C GLU A 51 7.77 -3.31 5.23
N THR A 52 7.92 -2.26 4.41
CA THR A 52 6.89 -1.25 4.18
C THR A 52 5.62 -1.89 3.58
N LEU A 53 5.77 -2.69 2.53
CA LEU A 53 4.66 -3.37 1.88
C LEU A 53 3.99 -4.39 2.80
N ARG A 54 4.76 -5.09 3.64
CA ARG A 54 4.21 -6.00 4.64
C ARG A 54 3.34 -5.26 5.66
N LYS A 55 3.81 -4.14 6.22
CA LYS A 55 3.03 -3.30 7.15
C LYS A 55 1.76 -2.76 6.50
N GLN A 56 1.85 -2.30 5.26
CA GLN A 56 0.68 -1.87 4.49
C GLN A 56 -0.35 -2.99 4.32
N GLN A 57 0.11 -4.24 4.12
CA GLN A 57 -0.77 -5.39 4.02
C GLN A 57 -1.33 -5.87 5.37
N GLU A 58 -0.64 -5.64 6.48
CA GLU A 58 -1.12 -5.98 7.84
C GLU A 58 -2.31 -5.10 8.26
N GLY A 59 -2.37 -3.84 7.83
CA GLY A 59 -3.54 -2.97 8.03
C GLY A 59 -4.73 -3.30 7.11
N LEU A 60 -4.48 -4.04 6.03
CA LEU A 60 -5.50 -4.52 5.10
C LEU A 60 -5.84 -5.96 5.47
N SER A 61 -6.78 -6.15 6.39
CA SER A 61 -7.38 -7.46 6.66
C SER A 61 -7.62 -8.16 5.33
N SER A 62 -6.91 -9.26 5.06
CA SER A 62 -6.91 -9.82 3.71
C SER A 62 -8.35 -10.10 3.30
N ILE A 63 -8.76 -9.69 2.10
CA ILE A 63 -10.15 -9.89 1.62
C ILE A 63 -10.57 -11.36 1.77
N LYS A 64 -9.61 -12.30 1.73
CA LYS A 64 -9.81 -13.73 2.01
C LYS A 64 -10.06 -14.05 3.49
N GLN A 65 -9.38 -13.42 4.45
CA GLN A 65 -9.68 -13.59 5.89
C GLN A 65 -10.99 -12.92 6.29
N VAL A 66 -11.25 -11.73 5.74
CA VAL A 66 -12.51 -10.99 5.89
C VAL A 66 -13.68 -11.83 5.33
N LYS A 67 -13.56 -12.38 4.12
CA LYS A 67 -14.60 -13.28 3.55
C LYS A 67 -14.78 -14.60 4.30
N ARG A 68 -13.74 -15.14 4.95
CA ARG A 68 -13.83 -16.43 5.67
C ARG A 68 -14.49 -16.33 7.04
N ASN A 69 -14.50 -15.15 7.67
CA ASN A 69 -14.92 -14.99 9.07
C ASN A 69 -16.19 -14.13 9.28
N MET A 70 -16.92 -13.76 8.22
CA MET A 70 -17.96 -12.73 8.33
C MET A 70 -19.37 -13.26 8.08
N SER A 71 -20.23 -13.10 9.08
CA SER A 71 -21.68 -13.07 8.91
C SER A 71 -22.11 -11.79 8.17
N ASP A 72 -23.32 -11.77 7.61
CA ASP A 72 -23.81 -10.62 6.85
C ASP A 72 -23.86 -9.32 7.68
N ALA A 73 -24.18 -9.41 8.98
CA ALA A 73 -24.16 -8.28 9.90
C ALA A 73 -22.77 -7.63 10.04
N SER A 74 -21.69 -8.43 9.99
CA SER A 74 -20.33 -7.88 10.04
C SER A 74 -19.99 -7.11 8.76
N LYS A 75 -20.58 -7.45 7.61
CA LYS A 75 -20.33 -6.77 6.32
C LYS A 75 -20.92 -5.37 6.34
N ASP A 76 -22.12 -5.21 6.88
CA ASP A 76 -22.80 -3.91 6.95
C ASP A 76 -22.04 -2.91 7.82
N VAL A 77 -21.48 -3.35 8.94
CA VAL A 77 -20.65 -2.50 9.82
C VAL A 77 -19.37 -2.04 9.10
N ILE A 78 -18.70 -2.94 8.38
CA ILE A 78 -17.50 -2.58 7.60
C ILE A 78 -17.86 -1.63 6.46
N ILE A 79 -18.95 -1.88 5.74
CA ILE A 79 -19.43 -0.99 4.66
C ILE A 79 -19.74 0.40 5.22
N ALA A 80 -20.41 0.49 6.36
CA ALA A 80 -20.71 1.77 7.01
C ALA A 80 -19.44 2.52 7.41
N SER A 81 -18.46 1.82 8.00
CA SER A 81 -17.16 2.39 8.38
C SER A 81 -16.38 2.91 7.17
N LEU A 82 -16.31 2.11 6.10
CA LEU A 82 -15.63 2.49 4.86
C LEU A 82 -16.30 3.70 4.20
N ARG A 83 -17.64 3.72 4.11
CA ARG A 83 -18.39 4.87 3.58
C ARG A 83 -18.13 6.14 4.39
N LYS A 84 -18.07 6.04 5.72
CA LYS A 84 -17.72 7.17 6.59
C LYS A 84 -16.31 7.68 6.27
N ARG A 85 -15.33 6.79 6.16
CA ARG A 85 -13.94 7.18 5.86
C ARG A 85 -13.81 7.85 4.49
N VAL A 86 -14.52 7.36 3.47
CA VAL A 86 -14.56 8.00 2.14
C VAL A 86 -15.11 9.42 2.25
N LYS A 87 -16.24 9.60 2.93
CA LYS A 87 -16.84 10.92 3.13
C LYS A 87 -15.91 11.89 3.86
N ASP A 88 -15.24 11.42 4.91
CA ASP A 88 -14.29 12.24 5.67
C ASP A 88 -13.11 12.70 4.78
N LEU A 89 -12.58 11.79 3.96
CA LEU A 89 -11.50 12.09 3.00
C LEU A 89 -11.95 13.05 1.89
N GLU A 90 -13.18 12.91 1.40
CA GLU A 90 -13.74 13.83 0.39
C GLU A 90 -13.90 15.25 0.95
N ASN A 91 -14.33 15.37 2.21
CA ASN A 91 -14.45 16.65 2.89
C ASN A 91 -13.08 17.31 3.10
N GLU A 92 -12.10 16.56 3.62
CA GLU A 92 -10.74 17.05 3.82
C GLU A 92 -10.11 17.51 2.49
N ASN A 93 -10.30 16.75 1.41
CA ASN A 93 -9.82 17.14 0.09
C ASN A 93 -10.47 18.45 -0.40
N LYS A 94 -11.77 18.63 -0.15
CA LYS A 94 -12.47 19.86 -0.49
C LYS A 94 -11.96 21.05 0.31
N GLU A 95 -11.75 20.89 1.61
CA GLU A 95 -11.19 21.95 2.48
C GLU A 95 -9.79 22.36 2.04
N ILE A 96 -8.92 21.39 1.76
CA ILE A 96 -7.56 21.66 1.26
C ILE A 96 -7.60 22.44 -0.06
N LYS A 97 -8.48 22.06 -0.99
CA LYS A 97 -8.65 22.77 -2.26
C LYS A 97 -9.13 24.21 -2.08
N GLU A 98 -10.03 24.44 -1.14
CA GLU A 98 -10.53 25.80 -0.85
C GLU A 98 -9.44 26.67 -0.22
N GLN A 99 -8.70 26.13 0.75
CA GLN A 99 -7.54 26.82 1.34
C GLN A 99 -6.50 27.17 0.29
N LEU A 100 -6.21 26.25 -0.63
CA LEU A 100 -5.28 26.46 -1.73
C LEU A 100 -5.74 27.61 -2.64
N LYS A 101 -7.04 27.66 -2.98
CA LYS A 101 -7.63 28.73 -3.80
C LYS A 101 -7.49 30.10 -3.11
N ILE A 102 -7.77 30.17 -1.82
CA ILE A 102 -7.63 31.41 -1.03
C ILE A 102 -6.16 31.86 -0.99
N GLN A 103 -5.23 30.95 -0.75
CA GLN A 103 -3.80 31.27 -0.72
C GLN A 103 -3.31 31.79 -2.08
N PHE A 104 -3.71 31.15 -3.18
CA PHE A 104 -3.37 31.65 -4.51
C PHE A 104 -3.97 33.03 -4.78
N GLY A 105 -5.24 33.27 -4.41
CA GLY A 105 -5.87 34.59 -4.54
C GLY A 105 -5.08 35.70 -3.84
N LYS A 106 -4.62 35.45 -2.60
CA LYS A 106 -3.79 36.38 -1.83
C LYS A 106 -2.43 36.67 -2.48
N ILE A 107 -1.83 35.68 -3.16
CA ILE A 107 -0.58 35.88 -3.90
C ILE A 107 -0.80 36.78 -5.11
N TYR A 108 -1.93 36.64 -5.81
CA TYR A 108 -2.25 37.47 -6.97
C TYR A 108 -2.71 38.89 -6.62
N GLU A 109 -3.35 39.10 -5.47
CA GLU A 109 -3.72 40.44 -4.97
C GLU A 109 -2.54 41.23 -4.38
N GLY A 110 -1.44 40.54 -4.05
CA GLY A 110 -0.22 41.14 -3.49
C GLY A 110 0.87 41.50 -4.52
N ILE A 111 0.57 41.36 -5.81
CA ILE A 111 1.40 41.80 -6.96
C ILE A 111 0.74 43.02 -7.59
#